data_AF-A0A1G2NEP5-F1
#
_entry.id   AF-A0A1G2NEP5-F1
#
_cell.length_a   1.000
_cell.length_b   1.000
_cell.length_c   1.000
_cell.angle_alpha   90.00
_cell.angle_beta   90.00
_cell.angle_gamma   90.00
#
_symmetry.space_group_name_H-M   'P 1'
#
loop_
_entity.id
_entity.type
_entity.pdbx_description
1 polymer ?
#
loop_
_entity_poly.entity_id
_entity_poly.type
_entity_poly.pdbx_seq_one_letter_code
_entity_poly.pdbx_strand_id
1 'polypeptide(L)'
;MAMNKVVVGQSVTAGQMKDFWRQVDDGSIGGDYFQDFLAHKLERKDGNTVSEVTTPKIVIPNLLSTPPTLADWLKAREELHKFLTGEQVILRDIFALTDEELASTTLMPAFRPAGATNRNAIYWKIKIGENKPYEEIDVMKYTNSQGPKQPELYIINRSVTPDDDTVGDKAKSPNQLIAHNKLWLGLFCWCDADTLHHVITGETLDQKTWTWFPNDRLRYAKVALGYWNPLNRRVYLYWRYAVYCNPNNGARSAKKVPIKS
;
A
#
# COMPACT_ATOMS: atom_id res chain seq x y z
N MET A 1 32.31 -21.54 -18.05
CA MET A 1 30.98 -22.06 -17.65
C MET A 1 29.94 -21.42 -18.55
N ALA A 2 29.06 -22.22 -19.15
CA ALA A 2 28.01 -21.71 -20.02
C ALA A 2 26.98 -20.93 -19.20
N MET A 3 26.80 -19.64 -19.49
CA MET A 3 25.72 -18.83 -18.94
C MET A 3 24.39 -19.34 -19.52
N ASN A 4 23.48 -19.76 -18.63
CA ASN A 4 22.12 -20.11 -19.03
C ASN A 4 21.41 -18.86 -19.55
N LYS A 5 21.15 -18.86 -20.86
CA LYS A 5 20.45 -17.79 -21.58
C LYS A 5 18.99 -17.80 -21.16
N VAL A 6 18.55 -16.78 -20.43
CA VAL A 6 17.10 -16.55 -20.21
C VAL A 6 16.58 -15.81 -21.44
N VAL A 7 15.81 -16.50 -22.27
CA VAL A 7 15.14 -15.91 -23.44
C VAL A 7 13.81 -15.32 -22.97
N VAL A 8 13.71 -14.00 -22.97
CA VAL A 8 12.48 -13.28 -22.58
C VAL A 8 11.36 -13.65 -23.55
N GLY A 9 10.22 -14.14 -23.03
CA GLY A 9 9.06 -14.60 -23.83
C GLY A 9 8.66 -16.06 -23.61
N GLN A 10 9.40 -16.81 -22.79
CA GLN A 10 8.97 -18.11 -22.27
C GLN A 10 8.65 -18.01 -20.78
N SER A 11 7.70 -18.81 -20.30
CA SER A 11 7.40 -18.92 -18.88
C SER A 11 8.65 -19.37 -18.11
N VAL A 12 9.05 -18.58 -17.12
CA VAL A 12 10.19 -18.89 -16.26
C VAL A 12 9.72 -19.92 -15.24
N THR A 13 10.43 -21.04 -15.16
CA THR A 13 10.13 -22.07 -14.17
C THR A 13 10.53 -21.60 -12.77
N ALA A 14 9.87 -22.15 -11.74
CA ALA A 14 10.22 -21.84 -10.35
C ALA A 14 11.69 -22.13 -10.01
N GLY A 15 12.30 -23.14 -10.67
CA GLY A 15 13.73 -23.45 -10.54
C GLY A 15 14.63 -22.35 -11.09
N GLN A 16 14.31 -21.81 -12.27
CA GLN A 16 15.06 -20.70 -12.86
C GLN A 16 14.94 -19.41 -12.03
N MET A 17 13.77 -19.15 -11.46
CA MET A 17 13.57 -18.00 -10.58
C MET A 17 14.36 -18.16 -9.26
N LYS A 18 14.39 -19.36 -8.68
CA LYS A 18 15.17 -19.66 -7.49
C LYS A 18 16.67 -19.50 -7.72
N ASP A 19 17.17 -19.96 -8.87
CA ASP A 19 18.58 -19.81 -9.25
C ASP A 19 18.96 -18.36 -9.53
N PHE A 20 18.04 -17.54 -10.04
CA PHE A 20 18.24 -16.10 -10.20
C PHE A 20 18.39 -15.39 -8.86
N TRP A 21 17.47 -15.63 -7.91
CA TRP A 21 17.57 -15.03 -6.57
C TRP A 21 18.83 -15.47 -5.83
N ARG A 22 19.25 -16.73 -5.98
CA ARG A 22 20.54 -17.19 -5.43
C ARG A 22 21.72 -16.39 -5.98
N GLN A 23 21.72 -16.07 -7.27
CA GLN A 23 22.79 -15.30 -7.93
C GLN A 23 22.79 -13.81 -7.55
N VAL A 24 21.63 -13.27 -7.17
CA VAL A 24 21.53 -11.93 -6.57
C VAL A 24 22.10 -11.95 -5.15
N ASP A 25 21.75 -12.95 -4.36
CA ASP A 25 22.19 -13.08 -2.97
C ASP A 25 23.71 -13.35 -2.84
N ASP A 26 24.29 -14.12 -3.75
CA ASP A 26 25.74 -14.43 -3.76
C ASP A 26 26.58 -13.35 -4.48
N GLY A 27 25.94 -12.28 -4.97
CA GLY A 27 26.59 -11.14 -5.61
C GLY A 27 27.14 -11.42 -7.02
N SER A 28 26.83 -12.58 -7.60
CA SER A 28 27.26 -12.91 -8.97
C SER A 28 26.50 -12.12 -10.04
N ILE A 29 25.34 -11.53 -9.71
CA ILE A 29 24.68 -10.50 -10.52
C ILE A 29 24.97 -9.12 -9.91
N GLY A 30 25.67 -8.28 -10.67
CA GLY A 30 25.98 -6.90 -10.28
C GLY A 30 24.72 -6.03 -10.12
N GLY A 31 24.78 -5.05 -9.22
CA GLY A 31 23.65 -4.19 -8.88
C GLY A 31 22.99 -3.52 -10.09
N ASP A 32 23.76 -3.18 -11.12
CA ASP A 32 23.25 -2.54 -12.34
C ASP A 32 22.41 -3.51 -13.19
N TYR A 33 22.80 -4.78 -13.30
CA TYR A 33 22.01 -5.81 -13.98
C TYR A 33 20.73 -6.17 -13.22
N PHE A 34 20.78 -6.11 -11.89
CA PHE A 34 19.58 -6.25 -11.06
C PHE A 34 18.64 -5.04 -11.23
N GLN A 35 19.19 -3.83 -11.30
CA GLN A 35 18.41 -2.63 -11.60
C GLN A 35 17.84 -2.67 -13.03
N ASP A 36 18.56 -3.15 -14.03
CA ASP A 36 18.06 -3.28 -15.41
C ASP A 36 17.01 -4.38 -15.54
N PHE A 37 17.13 -5.48 -14.78
CA PHE A 37 16.08 -6.49 -14.64
C PHE A 37 14.82 -5.89 -14.00
N LEU A 38 14.97 -5.16 -12.88
CA LEU A 38 13.86 -4.48 -12.20
C LEU A 38 13.25 -3.34 -13.03
N ALA A 39 14.07 -2.62 -13.81
CA ALA A 39 13.67 -1.52 -14.69
C ALA A 39 13.24 -2.00 -16.08
N HIS A 40 13.29 -3.30 -16.34
CA HIS A 40 12.88 -3.97 -17.58
C HIS A 40 13.63 -3.45 -18.82
N LYS A 41 14.88 -3.02 -18.65
CA LYS A 41 15.76 -2.53 -19.72
C LYS A 41 16.66 -3.63 -20.30
N LEU A 42 16.10 -4.82 -20.52
CA LEU A 42 16.79 -5.82 -21.33
C LEU A 42 16.45 -5.59 -22.79
N GLU A 43 17.27 -4.78 -23.46
CA GLU A 43 17.20 -4.57 -24.90
C GLU A 43 17.36 -5.91 -25.63
N ARG A 44 16.32 -6.28 -26.39
CA ARG A 44 16.44 -7.28 -27.44
C ARG A 44 17.28 -6.69 -28.58
N LYS A 45 18.23 -7.48 -29.11
CA LYS A 45 19.13 -7.07 -30.21
C LYS A 45 18.41 -6.71 -31.52
N ASP A 46 17.10 -6.90 -31.56
CA ASP A 46 16.21 -6.79 -32.71
C ASP A 46 15.30 -5.53 -32.69
N GLY A 47 15.50 -4.60 -31.74
CA GLY A 47 14.97 -3.23 -31.86
C GLY A 47 13.45 -3.04 -31.72
N ASN A 48 12.72 -4.10 -31.36
CA ASN A 48 11.29 -4.02 -31.06
C ASN A 48 11.04 -4.06 -29.55
N THR A 49 10.55 -2.94 -29.01
CA THR A 49 10.12 -2.79 -27.61
C THR A 49 8.80 -3.52 -27.40
N VAL A 50 8.85 -4.71 -26.79
CA VAL A 50 7.63 -5.39 -26.31
C VAL A 50 7.41 -4.97 -24.86
N SER A 51 6.64 -3.92 -24.65
CA SER A 51 6.12 -3.56 -23.33
C SER A 51 4.88 -4.40 -23.02
N GLU A 52 5.08 -5.64 -22.56
CA GLU A 52 4.06 -6.38 -21.81
C GLU A 52 4.61 -6.69 -20.42
N VAL A 53 4.30 -5.79 -19.49
CA VAL A 53 4.56 -5.94 -18.06
C VAL A 53 3.63 -7.00 -17.52
N THR A 54 4.17 -8.14 -17.08
CA THR A 54 3.49 -8.98 -16.10
C THR A 54 3.99 -8.56 -14.72
N THR A 55 3.34 -7.52 -14.17
CA THR A 55 3.28 -7.31 -12.73
C THR A 55 2.95 -8.67 -12.10
N PRO A 56 3.52 -9.06 -10.94
CA PRO A 56 3.05 -10.24 -10.22
C PRO A 56 1.53 -10.10 -10.06
N LYS A 57 0.76 -10.80 -10.89
CA LYS A 57 -0.69 -10.83 -10.80
C LYS A 57 -0.95 -11.66 -9.55
N ILE A 58 -1.23 -11.00 -8.43
CA ILE A 58 -1.98 -11.67 -7.37
C ILE A 58 -3.34 -11.98 -8.02
N VAL A 59 -3.46 -13.20 -8.56
CA VAL A 59 -4.72 -13.68 -9.13
C VAL A 59 -5.60 -13.99 -7.93
N ILE A 60 -6.32 -12.97 -7.46
CA ILE A 60 -7.35 -13.16 -6.44
C ILE A 60 -8.60 -13.63 -7.20
N PRO A 61 -9.03 -14.89 -7.02
CA PRO A 61 -10.22 -15.39 -7.71
C PRO A 61 -11.43 -14.50 -7.38
N ASN A 62 -12.18 -14.09 -8.41
CA ASN A 62 -13.50 -13.43 -8.33
C ASN A 62 -13.62 -11.93 -8.00
N LEU A 63 -12.59 -11.09 -8.13
CA LEU A 63 -12.79 -9.63 -8.00
C LEU A 63 -13.31 -8.93 -9.28
N LEU A 64 -13.50 -9.67 -10.39
CA LEU A 64 -13.69 -9.08 -11.74
C LEU A 64 -15.11 -9.15 -12.33
N SER A 65 -16.09 -9.82 -11.69
CA SER A 65 -17.43 -10.05 -12.30
C SER A 65 -18.64 -9.61 -11.46
N THR A 66 -18.46 -9.25 -10.20
CA THR A 66 -19.49 -8.70 -9.29
C THR A 66 -18.84 -7.67 -8.39
N PRO A 67 -19.56 -6.62 -7.90
CA PRO A 67 -18.99 -5.66 -6.97
C PRO A 67 -18.47 -6.43 -5.75
N PRO A 68 -17.14 -6.48 -5.52
CA PRO A 68 -16.60 -7.33 -4.49
C PRO A 68 -17.02 -6.82 -3.11
N THR A 69 -17.31 -7.74 -2.20
CA THR A 69 -17.71 -7.44 -0.82
C THR A 69 -16.51 -7.21 0.08
N LEU A 70 -16.70 -6.68 1.30
CA LEU A 70 -15.63 -6.59 2.29
C LEU A 70 -15.02 -7.97 2.59
N ALA A 71 -15.85 -9.03 2.61
CA ALA A 71 -15.37 -10.40 2.75
C ALA A 71 -14.36 -10.79 1.65
N ASP A 72 -14.58 -10.36 0.41
CA ASP A 72 -13.66 -10.62 -0.70
C ASP A 72 -12.36 -9.81 -0.56
N TRP A 73 -12.47 -8.56 -0.11
CA TRP A 73 -11.30 -7.71 0.13
C TRP A 73 -10.46 -8.16 1.33
N LEU A 74 -11.08 -8.76 2.34
CA LEU A 74 -10.36 -9.38 3.46
C LEU A 74 -9.53 -10.58 2.97
N LYS A 75 -10.10 -11.47 2.16
CA LYS A 75 -9.35 -12.58 1.55
C LYS A 75 -8.22 -12.09 0.66
N ALA A 76 -8.48 -11.06 -0.16
CA ALA A 76 -7.46 -10.41 -0.95
C ALA A 76 -6.30 -9.88 -0.09
N ARG A 77 -6.63 -9.26 1.05
CA ARG A 77 -5.64 -8.75 1.98
C ARG A 77 -4.84 -9.87 2.66
N GLU A 78 -5.46 -10.99 2.99
CA GLU A 78 -4.80 -12.18 3.55
C GLU A 78 -3.76 -12.74 2.57
N GLU A 79 -4.12 -12.88 1.29
CA GLU A 79 -3.20 -13.33 0.24
C GLU A 79 -2.06 -12.34 0.00
N LEU A 80 -2.38 -11.04 -0.04
CA LEU A 80 -1.37 -9.99 -0.14
C LEU A 80 -0.42 -9.99 1.07
N HIS A 81 -0.94 -10.27 2.28
CA HIS A 81 -0.10 -10.40 3.47
C HIS A 81 0.93 -11.51 3.28
N LYS A 82 0.45 -12.71 2.92
CA LYS A 82 1.29 -13.88 2.68
C LYS A 82 2.33 -13.63 1.60
N PHE A 83 1.97 -12.92 0.53
CA PHE A 83 2.94 -12.50 -0.48
C PHE A 83 4.01 -11.55 0.08
N LEU A 84 3.62 -10.55 0.87
CA LEU A 84 4.54 -9.51 1.38
C LEU A 84 5.45 -9.99 2.51
N THR A 85 4.97 -10.90 3.36
CA THR A 85 5.64 -11.32 4.60
C THR A 85 6.02 -12.79 4.63
N GLY A 86 5.40 -13.64 3.81
CA GLY A 86 5.51 -15.10 3.88
C GLY A 86 4.59 -15.73 4.96
N GLU A 87 3.91 -14.91 5.76
CA GLU A 87 3.07 -15.36 6.87
C GLU A 87 1.61 -15.49 6.45
N GLN A 88 0.94 -16.55 6.89
CA GLN A 88 -0.49 -16.70 6.69
C GLN A 88 -1.26 -16.05 7.84
N VAL A 89 -2.31 -15.32 7.49
CA VAL A 89 -3.24 -14.72 8.45
C VAL A 89 -4.67 -14.99 7.99
N ILE A 90 -5.59 -15.20 8.92
CA ILE A 90 -7.03 -15.26 8.66
C ILE A 90 -7.67 -14.14 9.50
N LEU A 91 -7.97 -13.01 8.85
CA LEU A 91 -8.43 -11.80 9.52
C LEU A 91 -9.78 -12.01 10.20
N ARG A 92 -10.66 -12.82 9.59
CA ARG A 92 -11.96 -13.16 10.16
C ARG A 92 -11.88 -14.04 11.41
N ASP A 93 -10.75 -14.70 11.65
CA ASP A 93 -10.54 -15.48 12.88
C ASP A 93 -10.05 -14.59 14.02
N ILE A 94 -9.38 -13.48 13.69
CA ILE A 94 -8.78 -12.56 14.65
C ILE A 94 -9.75 -11.44 15.03
N PHE A 95 -10.51 -10.90 14.07
CA PHE A 95 -11.31 -9.69 14.25
C PHE A 95 -12.81 -9.97 14.23
N ALA A 96 -13.56 -9.29 15.09
CA ALA A 96 -15.01 -9.42 15.21
C ALA A 96 -15.71 -8.50 14.19
N LEU A 97 -16.03 -9.06 13.03
CA LEU A 97 -16.76 -8.43 11.93
C LEU A 97 -18.23 -8.88 11.95
N THR A 98 -19.17 -7.98 11.64
CA THR A 98 -20.58 -8.35 11.50
C THR A 98 -20.89 -8.83 10.08
N ASP A 99 -21.98 -9.59 9.92
CA ASP A 99 -22.41 -10.06 8.61
C ASP A 99 -22.77 -8.90 7.66
N GLU A 100 -23.33 -7.81 8.20
CA GLU A 100 -23.62 -6.59 7.43
C GLU A 100 -22.34 -5.92 6.92
N GLU A 101 -21.29 -5.87 7.74
CA GLU A 101 -19.99 -5.35 7.31
C GLU A 101 -19.40 -6.22 6.20
N LEU A 102 -19.41 -7.54 6.40
CA LEU A 102 -18.86 -8.50 5.45
C LEU A 102 -19.56 -8.45 4.09
N ALA A 103 -20.87 -8.25 4.08
CA ALA A 103 -21.68 -8.14 2.86
C ALA A 103 -21.53 -6.79 2.14
N SER A 104 -20.94 -5.77 2.78
CA SER A 104 -20.84 -4.44 2.20
C SER A 104 -19.95 -4.42 0.94
N THR A 105 -20.44 -3.76 -0.11
CA THR A 105 -19.71 -3.51 -1.36
C THR A 105 -19.06 -2.12 -1.41
N THR A 106 -19.11 -1.35 -0.32
CA THR A 106 -18.54 0.00 -0.26
C THR A 106 -17.37 0.10 0.70
N LEU A 107 -16.99 -1.00 1.34
CA LEU A 107 -15.96 -1.04 2.38
C LEU A 107 -14.74 -1.84 1.93
N MET A 108 -13.58 -1.50 2.50
CA MET A 108 -12.35 -2.27 2.33
C MET A 108 -11.49 -2.24 3.60
N PRO A 109 -10.59 -3.22 3.79
CA PRO A 109 -9.77 -3.31 4.99
C PRO A 109 -8.48 -2.49 4.84
N ALA A 110 -7.98 -2.02 5.99
CA ALA A 110 -6.61 -1.59 6.18
C ALA A 110 -6.04 -2.35 7.39
N PHE A 111 -5.04 -3.17 7.16
CA PHE A 111 -4.53 -4.12 8.15
C PHE A 111 -3.09 -3.79 8.54
N ARG A 112 -2.86 -3.63 9.84
CA ARG A 112 -1.54 -3.40 10.43
C ARG A 112 -1.17 -4.58 11.34
N PRO A 113 -0.24 -5.45 10.91
CA PRO A 113 0.27 -6.52 11.76
C PRO A 113 0.92 -6.00 13.04
N ALA A 114 0.99 -6.85 14.07
CA ALA A 114 1.73 -6.53 15.28
C ALA A 114 3.20 -6.22 14.96
N GLY A 115 3.74 -5.16 15.57
CA GLY A 115 5.11 -4.70 15.35
C GLY A 115 5.37 -4.06 13.97
N ALA A 116 4.36 -3.97 13.09
CA ALA A 116 4.55 -3.41 11.76
C ALA A 116 4.73 -1.88 11.81
N THR A 117 5.89 -1.43 11.35
CA THR A 117 6.30 -0.02 11.37
C THR A 117 5.92 0.72 10.10
N ASN A 118 5.90 2.05 10.12
CA ASN A 118 5.69 2.85 8.90
C ASN A 118 6.69 2.47 7.79
N ARG A 119 7.92 2.14 8.15
CA ARG A 119 8.95 1.67 7.21
C ARG A 119 8.55 0.37 6.51
N ASN A 120 7.88 -0.55 7.20
CA ASN A 120 7.38 -1.79 6.58
C ASN A 120 6.38 -1.50 5.46
N ALA A 121 5.44 -0.56 5.68
CA ALA A 121 4.47 -0.19 4.64
C ALA A 121 5.14 0.43 3.39
N ILE A 122 6.20 1.23 3.58
CA ILE A 122 7.02 1.75 2.47
C ILE A 122 7.71 0.61 1.70
N TYR A 123 8.27 -0.37 2.39
CA TYR A 123 8.90 -1.50 1.74
C TYR A 123 7.91 -2.37 0.97
N TRP A 124 6.67 -2.51 1.46
CA TRP A 124 5.63 -3.25 0.75
C TRP A 124 5.26 -2.59 -0.58
N LYS A 125 5.16 -1.27 -0.63
CA LYS A 125 4.98 -0.51 -1.87
C LYS A 125 6.09 -0.77 -2.89
N ILE A 126 7.34 -0.79 -2.44
CA ILE A 126 8.48 -1.12 -3.32
C ILE A 126 8.39 -2.57 -3.81
N LYS A 127 8.03 -3.53 -2.94
CA LYS A 127 7.89 -4.95 -3.31
C LYS A 127 6.85 -5.22 -4.40
N ILE A 128 5.79 -4.40 -4.49
CA ILE A 128 4.77 -4.52 -5.54
C ILE A 128 5.13 -3.76 -6.83
N GLY A 129 6.34 -3.20 -6.92
CA GLY A 129 6.86 -2.52 -8.11
C GLY A 129 6.60 -1.01 -8.17
N GLU A 130 6.20 -0.38 -7.06
CA GLU A 130 6.19 1.09 -6.99
C GLU A 130 7.62 1.62 -6.89
N ASN A 131 7.86 2.81 -7.45
CA ASN A 131 9.15 3.48 -7.28
C ASN A 131 9.36 3.87 -5.82
N LYS A 132 10.63 3.94 -5.41
CA LYS A 132 11.04 4.36 -4.07
C LYS A 132 10.29 5.65 -3.68
N PRO A 133 9.50 5.63 -2.59
CA PRO A 133 8.77 6.81 -2.14
C PRO A 133 9.70 7.99 -1.84
N TYR A 134 9.21 9.19 -2.09
CA TYR A 134 9.84 10.41 -1.62
C TYR A 134 9.41 10.67 -0.17
N GLU A 135 10.37 10.91 0.71
CA GLU A 135 10.15 11.24 2.11
C GLU A 135 10.82 12.58 2.42
N GLU A 136 10.03 13.61 2.73
CA GLU A 136 10.55 14.89 3.22
C GLU A 136 11.21 14.73 4.60
N ILE A 137 10.71 13.77 5.37
CA ILE A 137 11.25 13.36 6.65
C ILE A 137 11.09 11.85 6.80
N ASP A 138 12.07 11.21 7.44
CA ASP A 138 12.01 9.78 7.75
C ASP A 138 10.68 9.42 8.43
N VAL A 139 9.92 8.51 7.79
CA VAL A 139 8.60 8.06 8.28
C VAL A 139 8.66 7.42 9.67
N MET A 140 9.84 7.04 10.14
CA MET A 140 10.06 6.52 11.49
C MET A 140 10.10 7.60 12.58
N LYS A 141 10.09 8.89 12.22
CA LYS A 141 10.06 10.00 13.18
C LYS A 141 8.65 10.36 13.67
N TYR A 142 7.61 9.86 13.02
CA TYR A 142 6.22 10.11 13.41
C TYR A 142 5.82 9.32 14.67
N THR A 143 4.88 9.87 15.45
CA THR A 143 4.41 9.30 16.73
C THR A 143 3.92 7.86 16.65
N ASN A 144 3.25 7.46 15.56
CA ASN A 144 2.69 6.11 15.41
C ASN A 144 3.56 5.19 14.55
N SER A 145 4.86 5.49 14.42
CA SER A 145 5.77 4.79 13.52
C SER A 145 6.14 3.37 13.94
N GLN A 146 6.17 3.07 15.24
CA GLN A 146 6.73 1.82 15.79
C GLN A 146 5.79 0.60 15.72
N GLY A 147 4.54 0.77 15.29
CA GLY A 147 3.61 -0.34 15.19
C GLY A 147 2.87 -0.66 16.49
N PRO A 148 1.68 -1.24 16.40
CA PRO A 148 0.90 -1.67 17.55
C PRO A 148 1.48 -2.97 18.13
N LYS A 149 1.26 -3.22 19.43
CA LYS A 149 1.65 -4.49 20.08
C LYS A 149 0.80 -5.67 19.62
N GLN A 150 -0.45 -5.41 19.27
CA GLN A 150 -1.40 -6.37 18.73
C GLN A 150 -1.76 -5.99 17.30
N PRO A 151 -2.15 -6.94 16.43
CA PRO A 151 -2.59 -6.60 15.09
C PRO A 151 -3.82 -5.68 15.15
N GLU A 152 -3.91 -4.74 14.22
CA GLU A 152 -5.04 -3.83 14.09
C GLU A 152 -5.68 -3.97 12.72
N LEU A 153 -7.01 -4.05 12.69
CA LEU A 153 -7.80 -3.98 11.48
C LEU A 153 -8.68 -2.73 11.53
N TYR A 154 -8.68 -2.00 10.44
CA TYR A 154 -9.57 -0.87 10.21
C TYR A 154 -10.40 -1.15 8.97
N ILE A 155 -11.66 -0.69 9.00
CA ILE A 155 -12.53 -0.66 7.83
C ILE A 155 -12.66 0.80 7.40
N ILE A 156 -12.51 1.03 6.10
CA ILE A 156 -12.63 2.34 5.47
C ILE A 156 -13.55 2.28 4.25
N ASN A 157 -14.04 3.44 3.82
CA ASN A 157 -14.74 3.58 2.56
C ASN A 157 -13.81 3.20 1.39
N ARG A 158 -14.29 2.31 0.52
CA ARG A 158 -13.67 1.96 -0.76
C ARG A 158 -14.03 3.04 -1.79
N SER A 159 -13.28 4.13 -1.73
CA SER A 159 -13.32 5.22 -2.71
C SER A 159 -11.90 5.62 -3.08
N VAL A 160 -11.68 6.03 -4.33
CA VAL A 160 -10.40 6.60 -4.79
C VAL A 160 -10.17 8.03 -4.28
N THR A 161 -11.17 8.66 -3.66
CA THR A 161 -11.06 9.96 -2.99
C THR A 161 -11.15 9.81 -1.46
N PRO A 162 -10.64 10.79 -0.69
CA PRO A 162 -10.89 10.83 0.76
C PRO A 162 -12.38 11.04 1.07
N ASP A 163 -12.73 11.04 2.35
CA ASP A 163 -14.14 11.25 2.75
C ASP A 163 -14.61 12.65 2.34
N ASP A 164 -15.80 12.71 1.73
CA ASP A 164 -16.37 13.93 1.14
C ASP A 164 -16.50 15.08 2.14
N ASP A 165 -16.61 14.79 3.44
CA ASP A 165 -16.69 15.82 4.48
C ASP A 165 -15.32 16.39 4.90
N THR A 166 -14.26 16.06 4.17
CA THR A 166 -12.89 16.48 4.47
C THR A 166 -12.18 17.22 3.34
N VAL A 167 -12.82 17.39 2.17
CA VAL A 167 -12.24 17.98 0.96
C VAL A 167 -13.05 19.18 0.44
N GLY A 168 -12.47 19.97 -0.47
CA GLY A 168 -13.14 21.11 -1.10
C GLY A 168 -13.53 22.18 -0.08
N ASP A 169 -14.77 22.66 -0.16
CA ASP A 169 -15.32 23.66 0.78
C ASP A 169 -15.50 23.10 2.20
N LYS A 170 -15.40 21.78 2.37
CA LYS A 170 -15.46 21.09 3.67
C LYS A 170 -14.07 20.73 4.20
N ALA A 171 -13.00 21.21 3.56
CA ALA A 171 -11.65 20.93 3.97
C ALA A 171 -11.37 21.38 5.41
N LYS A 172 -10.66 20.51 6.13
CA LYS A 172 -10.32 20.73 7.54
C LYS A 172 -8.81 20.59 7.73
N SER A 173 -8.26 21.43 8.59
CA SER A 173 -6.92 21.23 9.10
C SER A 173 -6.85 19.96 9.98
N PRO A 174 -5.66 19.34 10.13
CA PRO A 174 -5.50 18.21 11.03
C PRO A 174 -6.00 18.42 12.47
N ASN A 175 -5.89 19.64 13.03
CA ASN A 175 -6.43 19.94 14.35
C ASN A 175 -7.96 19.95 14.37
N GLN A 176 -8.60 20.51 13.35
CA GLN A 176 -10.06 20.45 13.20
C GLN A 176 -10.54 19.00 13.02
N LEU A 177 -9.81 18.19 12.25
CA LEU A 177 -10.15 16.77 12.08
C LEU A 177 -10.15 16.00 13.41
N ILE A 178 -9.12 16.18 14.24
CA ILE A 178 -9.07 15.53 15.57
C ILE A 178 -10.23 15.97 16.47
N ALA A 179 -10.65 17.24 16.38
CA ALA A 179 -11.77 17.74 17.18
C ALA A 179 -13.14 17.11 16.82
N HIS A 180 -13.27 16.47 15.65
CA HIS A 180 -14.53 15.89 15.17
C HIS A 180 -14.88 14.50 15.76
N ASN A 181 -14.11 14.00 16.73
CA ASN A 181 -14.32 12.69 17.39
C ASN A 181 -14.50 11.50 16.42
N LYS A 182 -13.96 11.63 15.20
CA LYS A 182 -13.81 10.54 14.23
C LYS A 182 -12.41 9.95 14.38
N LEU A 183 -12.30 8.65 14.19
CA LEU A 183 -11.01 8.00 14.02
C LEU A 183 -10.55 8.22 12.57
N TRP A 184 -9.30 8.67 12.41
CA TRP A 184 -8.69 8.94 11.11
C TRP A 184 -7.60 7.91 10.81
N LEU A 185 -7.57 7.43 9.57
CA LEU A 185 -6.60 6.45 9.09
C LEU A 185 -5.18 7.03 9.18
N GLY A 186 -4.27 6.27 9.79
CA GLY A 186 -2.86 6.64 9.88
C GLY A 186 -2.06 6.30 8.62
N LEU A 187 -0.83 6.82 8.55
CA LEU A 187 0.07 6.66 7.40
C LEU A 187 0.27 5.19 7.01
N PHE A 188 0.60 4.33 7.98
CA PHE A 188 0.78 2.90 7.72
C PHE A 188 -0.44 2.30 7.01
N CYS A 189 -1.61 2.48 7.63
CA CYS A 189 -2.84 1.83 7.18
C CYS A 189 -3.32 2.43 5.85
N TRP A 190 -3.04 3.72 5.59
CA TRP A 190 -3.25 4.30 4.27
C TRP A 190 -2.36 3.64 3.21
N CYS A 191 -1.06 3.49 3.48
CA CYS A 191 -0.16 2.81 2.54
C CYS A 191 -0.58 1.35 2.30
N ASP A 192 -0.97 0.63 3.36
CA ASP A 192 -1.48 -0.74 3.26
C ASP A 192 -2.73 -0.84 2.38
N ALA A 193 -3.72 0.00 2.67
CA ALA A 193 -4.98 0.04 1.95
C ALA A 193 -4.79 0.45 0.48
N ASP A 194 -3.88 1.39 0.23
CA ASP A 194 -3.55 1.82 -1.12
C ASP A 194 -2.85 0.71 -1.92
N THR A 195 -1.86 0.03 -1.32
CA THR A 195 -1.21 -1.12 -1.93
C THR A 195 -2.22 -2.23 -2.26
N LEU A 196 -3.15 -2.53 -1.35
CA LEU A 196 -4.22 -3.49 -1.61
C LEU A 196 -5.11 -3.04 -2.78
N HIS A 197 -5.58 -1.79 -2.76
CA HIS A 197 -6.43 -1.25 -3.80
C HIS A 197 -5.74 -1.30 -5.17
N HIS A 198 -4.49 -0.85 -5.24
CA HIS A 198 -3.70 -0.82 -6.47
C HIS A 198 -3.48 -2.21 -7.06
N VAL A 199 -3.14 -3.20 -6.25
CA VAL A 199 -2.94 -4.58 -6.73
C VAL A 199 -4.23 -5.17 -7.30
N ILE A 200 -5.40 -4.80 -6.75
CA ILE A 200 -6.70 -5.32 -7.18
C ILE A 200 -7.21 -4.60 -8.43
N THR A 201 -7.18 -3.25 -8.43
CA THR A 201 -7.89 -2.43 -9.42
C THR A 201 -6.96 -1.79 -10.44
N GLY A 202 -5.66 -1.72 -10.16
CA GLY A 202 -4.70 -0.89 -10.90
C GLY A 202 -4.75 0.60 -10.53
N GLU A 203 -5.72 1.04 -9.73
CA GLU A 203 -5.90 2.43 -9.30
C GLU A 203 -5.34 2.64 -7.89
N THR A 204 -4.87 3.86 -7.63
CA THR A 204 -4.34 4.28 -6.32
C THR A 204 -5.37 5.13 -5.59
N LEU A 205 -5.34 5.10 -4.27
CA LEU A 205 -6.09 6.02 -3.43
C LEU A 205 -5.53 7.44 -3.51
N ASP A 206 -6.43 8.41 -3.51
CA ASP A 206 -6.15 9.83 -3.33
C ASP A 206 -5.24 10.46 -4.41
N GLN A 207 -5.30 9.96 -5.65
CA GLN A 207 -4.45 10.42 -6.78
C GLN A 207 -4.58 11.91 -7.13
N LYS A 208 -5.59 12.61 -6.61
CA LYS A 208 -5.83 14.04 -6.82
C LYS A 208 -5.89 14.85 -5.52
N THR A 209 -5.53 14.25 -4.39
CA THR A 209 -5.73 14.84 -3.06
C THR A 209 -4.56 14.52 -2.15
N TRP A 210 -4.11 15.52 -1.41
CA TRP A 210 -3.15 15.30 -0.33
C TRP A 210 -3.86 14.72 0.89
N THR A 211 -3.55 13.49 1.26
CA THR A 211 -4.21 12.82 2.38
C THR A 211 -3.49 13.13 3.68
N TRP A 212 -4.20 13.73 4.62
CA TRP A 212 -3.76 13.91 5.98
C TRP A 212 -3.73 12.60 6.74
N PHE A 213 -2.74 12.46 7.62
CA PHE A 213 -2.70 11.42 8.66
C PHE A 213 -2.72 12.11 10.02
N PRO A 214 -3.90 12.55 10.53
CA PRO A 214 -3.98 13.49 11.65
C PRO A 214 -3.29 13.02 12.92
N ASN A 215 -3.13 11.72 13.14
CA ASN A 215 -2.49 11.16 14.34
C ASN A 215 -0.99 10.88 14.17
N ASP A 216 -0.45 10.93 12.94
CA ASP A 216 0.98 10.77 12.65
C ASP A 216 1.69 12.12 12.77
N ARG A 217 2.10 12.45 14.01
CA ARG A 217 2.63 13.76 14.40
C ARG A 217 4.14 13.77 14.51
N LEU A 218 4.72 14.95 14.32
CA LEU A 218 6.08 15.29 14.74
C LEU A 218 6.03 16.40 15.80
N ARG A 219 7.18 16.78 16.34
CA ARG A 219 7.32 17.97 17.19
C ARG A 219 6.86 19.24 16.45
N TYR A 220 6.52 20.27 17.23
CA TYR A 220 6.10 21.59 16.73
C TYR A 220 4.83 21.55 15.87
N ALA A 221 3.86 20.73 16.29
CA ALA A 221 2.55 20.63 15.65
C ALA A 221 2.59 20.30 14.15
N LYS A 222 3.60 19.55 13.69
CA LYS A 222 3.68 19.07 12.31
C LYS A 222 2.98 17.72 12.17
N VAL A 223 2.36 17.49 11.03
CA VAL A 223 1.53 16.31 10.72
C VAL A 223 1.95 15.74 9.37
N ALA A 224 1.98 14.41 9.28
CA ALA A 224 2.21 13.73 8.02
C ALA A 224 1.07 13.96 7.03
N LEU A 225 1.43 14.04 5.75
CA LEU A 225 0.51 13.98 4.62
C LEU A 225 1.14 13.18 3.48
N GLY A 226 0.30 12.48 2.73
CA GLY A 226 0.71 11.62 1.62
C GLY A 226 -0.02 11.96 0.32
N TYR A 227 0.62 11.65 -0.81
CA TYR A 227 0.05 11.76 -2.13
C TYR A 227 0.71 10.73 -3.07
N TRP A 228 -0.06 10.13 -3.97
CA TRP A 228 0.51 9.34 -5.05
C TRP A 228 0.73 10.19 -6.30
N ASN A 229 1.97 10.24 -6.78
CA ASN A 229 2.28 10.96 -8.00
C ASN A 229 2.28 10.01 -9.21
N PRO A 230 1.31 10.16 -10.14
CA PRO A 230 1.22 9.29 -11.31
C PRO A 230 2.37 9.51 -12.30
N LEU A 231 2.99 10.70 -12.35
CA LEU A 231 4.03 11.03 -13.34
C LEU A 231 5.31 10.21 -13.16
N ASN A 232 5.63 9.85 -11.93
CA ASN A 232 6.82 9.09 -11.61
C ASN A 232 6.53 7.87 -10.72
N ARG A 233 5.26 7.46 -10.67
CA ARG A 233 4.78 6.21 -10.06
C ARG A 233 5.36 5.96 -8.66
N ARG A 234 5.35 7.00 -7.81
CA ARG A 234 5.82 6.90 -6.42
C ARG A 234 4.91 7.64 -5.47
N VAL A 235 4.87 7.16 -4.22
CA VAL A 235 4.26 7.91 -3.11
C VAL A 235 5.18 9.04 -2.67
N TYR A 236 4.58 10.17 -2.36
CA TYR A 236 5.21 11.32 -1.75
C TYR A 236 4.69 11.51 -0.34
N LEU A 237 5.60 11.57 0.64
CA LEU A 237 5.29 11.77 2.05
C LEU A 237 5.96 13.05 2.53
N TYR A 238 5.12 14.00 2.91
CA TYR A 238 5.53 15.32 3.38
C TYR A 238 5.08 15.51 4.83
N TRP A 239 5.44 16.66 5.39
CA TRP A 239 4.80 17.21 6.57
C TRP A 239 4.29 18.63 6.33
N ARG A 240 3.25 19.00 7.07
CA ARG A 240 2.74 20.39 7.16
C ARG A 240 2.33 20.69 8.60
N TYR A 241 2.11 21.96 8.90
CA TYR A 241 1.59 22.36 10.21
C TYR A 241 0.14 21.91 10.38
N ALA A 242 -0.22 21.51 11.59
CA ALA A 242 -1.53 20.96 11.90
C ALA A 242 -2.71 21.94 11.81
N VAL A 243 -2.40 23.23 11.69
CA VAL A 243 -3.37 24.31 11.46
C VAL A 243 -3.55 24.63 9.98
N TYR A 244 -2.69 24.08 9.10
CA TYR A 244 -2.79 24.29 7.67
C TYR A 244 -4.04 23.59 7.12
N CYS A 245 -4.81 24.33 6.32
CA CYS A 245 -5.99 23.84 5.62
C CYS A 245 -5.88 24.19 4.15
N ASN A 246 -6.22 23.25 3.27
CA ASN A 246 -6.24 23.45 1.82
C ASN A 246 -7.39 22.61 1.24
N PRO A 247 -8.21 23.15 0.31
CA PRO A 247 -9.30 22.43 -0.35
C PRO A 247 -8.88 21.12 -1.03
N ASN A 248 -7.62 21.02 -1.45
CA ASN A 248 -7.03 19.84 -2.09
C ASN A 248 -6.44 18.84 -1.10
N ASN A 249 -6.71 19.00 0.19
CA ASN A 249 -6.31 18.06 1.22
C ASN A 249 -7.56 17.40 1.82
N GLY A 250 -7.46 16.13 2.20
CA GLY A 250 -8.55 15.36 2.79
C GLY A 250 -8.06 14.35 3.80
N ALA A 251 -8.96 13.61 4.42
CA ALA A 251 -8.63 12.52 5.33
C ALA A 251 -9.64 11.38 5.16
N ARG A 252 -9.20 10.17 5.49
CA ARG A 252 -10.07 8.98 5.50
C ARG A 252 -10.43 8.66 6.92
N SER A 253 -11.72 8.64 7.23
CA SER A 253 -12.19 8.08 8.49
C SER A 253 -12.03 6.57 8.47
N ALA A 254 -11.91 6.00 9.66
CA ALA A 254 -11.72 4.58 9.85
C ALA A 254 -12.59 4.09 11.00
N LYS A 255 -13.12 2.88 10.86
CA LYS A 255 -13.70 2.13 11.99
C LYS A 255 -12.69 1.07 12.41
N LYS A 256 -12.21 1.14 13.66
CA LYS A 256 -11.36 0.07 14.22
C LYS A 256 -12.22 -1.15 14.51
N VAL A 257 -11.79 -2.31 14.04
CA VAL A 257 -12.46 -3.60 14.30
C VAL A 257 -11.85 -4.22 15.55
N PRO A 258 -12.64 -4.61 16.55
CA PRO A 258 -12.11 -5.23 17.76
C PRO A 258 -11.58 -6.63 17.46
N ILE A 259 -10.54 -7.03 18.21
CA ILE A 259 -10.07 -8.42 18.25
C ILE A 259 -11.15 -9.26 18.96
N LYS A 260 -11.39 -10.48 18.48
CA LYS A 260 -12.29 -11.43 19.16
C LYS A 260 -11.75 -11.75 20.55
N SER A 261 -12.64 -11.73 21.54
CA SER A 261 -12.37 -12.19 22.90
C SER A 261 -12.25 -13.70 22.98
#